data_AF-A0A966Z508-F1
#
_entry.id   AF-A0A966Z508-F1
#
_cell.length_a   1.000
_cell.length_b   1.000
_cell.length_c   1.000
_cell.angle_alpha   90.00
_cell.angle_beta   90.00
_cell.angle_gamma   90.00
#
_symmetry.space_group_name_H-M   'P 1'
#
loop_
_entity.id
_entity.type
_entity.pdbx_description
1 polymer ?
#
loop_
_entity_poly.entity_id
_entity_poly.type
_entity_poly.pdbx_seq_one_letter_code
_entity_poly.pdbx_strand_id
1 'polypeptide(L)'
;MLKVFAIASLCAAAALAQNNAVGNWQFVDGTKTTFITTTEEGGQLKAKVTKVTKDGKEDPSAACGKCTEANKDKPLAGLQILWDTKKDGNNWKEGKLLDPEGGKIVKGAVEVLDGGKKLNVKGSIAFLSKTQVWVRVP
;
A
#
# COMPACT_ATOMS: atom_id res chain seq x y z
N MET A 1 14.64 27.51 -56.53
CA MET A 1 15.15 26.64 -55.44
C MET A 1 14.60 27.15 -54.13
N LEU A 2 13.67 26.44 -53.48
CA LEU A 2 13.28 26.73 -52.10
C LEU A 2 12.91 25.40 -51.44
N LYS A 3 13.83 24.86 -50.62
CA LYS A 3 13.62 23.64 -49.84
C LYS A 3 12.92 24.04 -48.54
N VAL A 4 11.62 23.74 -48.44
CA VAL A 4 10.87 23.87 -47.18
C VAL A 4 11.27 22.69 -46.28
N PHE A 5 12.03 22.98 -45.23
CA PHE A 5 12.28 22.01 -44.16
C PHE A 5 11.10 22.07 -43.18
N ALA A 6 10.26 21.04 -43.20
CA ALA A 6 9.23 20.84 -42.18
C ALA A 6 9.92 20.40 -40.86
N ILE A 7 9.91 21.27 -39.86
CA ILE A 7 10.36 20.93 -38.51
C ILE A 7 9.19 20.22 -37.82
N ALA A 8 9.27 18.89 -37.76
CA ALA A 8 8.37 18.08 -36.95
C ALA A 8 8.74 18.26 -35.46
N SER A 9 7.99 19.09 -34.74
CA SER A 9 8.09 19.18 -33.28
C SER A 9 7.62 17.86 -32.67
N LEU A 10 8.60 17.07 -32.20
CA LEU A 10 8.38 15.88 -31.40
C LEU A 10 7.93 16.32 -29.99
N CYS A 11 6.62 16.39 -29.77
CA CYS A 11 6.08 16.49 -28.41
C CYS A 11 6.36 15.16 -27.71
N ALA A 12 7.48 15.06 -27.01
CA ALA A 12 7.75 13.96 -26.09
C ALA A 12 6.73 14.08 -24.95
N ALA A 13 5.63 13.32 -25.03
CA ALA A 13 4.76 13.11 -23.89
C ALA A 13 5.61 12.43 -22.81
N ALA A 14 6.04 13.20 -21.81
CA ALA A 14 6.60 12.63 -20.60
C ALA A 14 5.52 11.71 -20.04
N ALA A 15 5.73 10.40 -20.16
CA ALA A 15 4.93 9.41 -19.45
C ALA A 15 5.14 9.73 -17.96
N LEU A 16 4.20 10.48 -17.38
CA LEU A 16 4.13 10.64 -15.93
C LEU A 16 4.12 9.23 -15.38
N ALA A 17 5.18 8.85 -14.66
CA ALA A 17 5.20 7.59 -13.93
C ALA A 17 3.98 7.61 -13.00
N GLN A 18 2.90 6.95 -13.42
CA GLN A 18 1.72 6.83 -12.59
C GLN A 18 2.19 6.21 -11.27
N ASN A 19 1.86 6.86 -10.15
CA ASN A 19 2.15 6.27 -8.86
C ASN A 19 1.27 5.02 -8.70
N ASN A 20 1.85 3.91 -9.11
CA ASN A 20 1.20 2.61 -9.17
C ASN A 20 0.96 1.99 -7.79
N ALA A 21 1.45 2.63 -6.71
CA ALA A 21 1.18 2.23 -5.34
C ALA A 21 -0.10 2.86 -4.77
N VAL A 22 -0.51 4.04 -5.24
CA VAL A 22 -1.72 4.73 -4.76
C VAL A 22 -2.98 4.09 -5.33
N GLY A 23 -3.99 3.89 -4.49
CA GLY A 23 -5.26 3.30 -4.87
C GLY A 23 -5.85 2.35 -3.82
N ASN A 24 -6.81 1.54 -4.28
CA ASN A 24 -7.54 0.58 -3.47
C ASN A 24 -7.00 -0.83 -3.69
N TRP A 25 -6.87 -1.56 -2.60
CA TRP A 25 -6.21 -2.85 -2.55
C TRP A 25 -6.98 -3.80 -1.66
N GLN A 26 -6.78 -5.10 -1.88
CA GLN A 26 -7.28 -6.14 -1.02
C GLN A 26 -6.20 -7.15 -0.68
N PHE A 27 -6.25 -7.67 0.54
CA PHE A 27 -5.45 -8.78 1.01
C PHE A 27 -6.38 -9.88 1.49
N VAL A 28 -6.17 -11.10 1.01
CA VAL A 28 -6.99 -12.28 1.35
C VAL A 28 -6.16 -13.23 2.20
N ASP A 29 -6.71 -13.63 3.33
CA ASP A 29 -6.14 -14.58 4.29
C ASP A 29 -7.24 -15.54 4.76
N GLY A 30 -7.26 -16.74 4.17
CA GLY A 30 -8.37 -17.70 4.34
C GLY A 30 -9.70 -17.09 3.90
N THR A 31 -10.66 -16.98 4.83
CA THR A 31 -11.97 -16.39 4.57
C THR A 31 -12.07 -14.90 4.90
N LYS A 32 -10.98 -14.32 5.43
CA LYS A 32 -10.86 -12.91 5.79
C LYS A 32 -10.31 -12.14 4.59
N THR A 33 -10.98 -11.07 4.19
CA THR A 33 -10.45 -10.11 3.22
C THR A 33 -10.35 -8.75 3.89
N THR A 34 -9.17 -8.14 3.81
CA THR A 34 -8.92 -6.78 4.29
C THR A 34 -8.82 -5.86 3.08
N PHE A 35 -9.62 -4.80 3.05
CA PHE A 35 -9.58 -3.75 2.03
C PHE A 35 -8.77 -2.57 2.56
N ILE A 36 -7.88 -2.06 1.72
CA ILE A 36 -6.90 -1.03 2.09
C ILE A 36 -6.91 0.06 1.03
N THR A 37 -6.92 1.31 1.46
CA THR A 37 -6.65 2.46 0.59
C THR A 37 -5.26 2.99 0.91
N THR A 38 -4.53 3.29 -0.14
CA THR A 38 -3.19 3.89 -0.08
C THR A 38 -3.24 5.29 -0.68
N THR A 39 -2.51 6.21 -0.06
CA THR A 39 -2.43 7.63 -0.48
C THR A 39 -0.98 8.09 -0.42
N GLU A 40 -0.60 9.05 -1.26
CA GLU A 40 0.69 9.74 -1.17
C GLU A 40 0.44 11.16 -0.62
N GLU A 41 1.03 11.47 0.52
CA GLU A 41 0.94 12.79 1.15
C GLU A 41 2.32 13.19 1.66
N GLY A 42 2.79 14.39 1.30
CA GLY A 42 4.12 14.87 1.71
C GLY A 42 5.27 13.98 1.22
N GLY A 43 5.11 13.30 0.07
CA GLY A 43 6.12 12.39 -0.49
C GLY A 43 6.22 11.03 0.23
N GLN A 44 5.22 10.69 1.05
CA GLN A 44 5.16 9.43 1.79
C GLN A 44 3.91 8.65 1.38
N LEU A 45 4.06 7.36 1.10
CA LEU A 45 2.93 6.45 0.97
C LEU A 45 2.40 6.08 2.35
N LYS A 46 1.10 6.30 2.54
CA LYS A 46 0.32 5.91 3.70
C LYS A 46 -0.69 4.85 3.30
N ALA A 47 -1.04 3.95 4.22
CA ALA A 47 -2.09 2.96 4.00
C ALA A 47 -3.07 2.92 5.17
N LYS A 48 -4.36 2.83 4.87
CA LYS A 48 -5.45 2.78 5.83
C LYS A 48 -6.39 1.65 5.47
N VAL A 49 -6.75 0.82 6.45
CA VAL A 49 -7.77 -0.21 6.26
C VAL A 49 -9.13 0.48 6.14
N THR A 50 -9.86 0.18 5.07
CA THR A 50 -11.18 0.77 4.81
C THR A 50 -12.31 -0.16 5.23
N LYS A 51 -12.13 -1.47 5.06
CA LYS A 51 -13.12 -2.48 5.40
C LYS A 51 -12.46 -3.83 5.68
N VAL A 52 -13.08 -4.65 6.52
CA VAL A 52 -12.76 -6.07 6.68
C VAL A 52 -14.01 -6.88 6.41
N THR A 53 -13.86 -7.99 5.70
CA THR A 53 -14.94 -8.97 5.51
C THR A 53 -14.49 -10.35 5.97
N LYS A 54 -15.41 -11.14 6.49
CA LYS A 54 -15.23 -12.55 6.81
C LYS A 54 -16.36 -13.35 6.17
N ASP A 55 -16.00 -14.43 5.46
CA ASP A 55 -16.96 -15.28 4.74
C ASP A 55 -17.86 -14.45 3.78
N GLY A 56 -17.27 -13.44 3.14
CA GLY A 56 -17.96 -12.54 2.19
C GLY A 56 -18.87 -11.48 2.82
N LYS A 57 -18.98 -11.43 4.15
CA LYS A 57 -19.79 -10.43 4.87
C LYS A 57 -18.89 -9.43 5.58
N GLU A 58 -19.33 -8.18 5.67
CA GLU A 58 -18.59 -7.16 6.43
C GLU A 58 -18.50 -7.56 7.90
N ASP A 59 -17.30 -7.43 8.47
CA ASP A 59 -17.01 -7.73 9.87
C ASP A 59 -16.59 -6.44 10.60
N PRO A 60 -17.55 -5.66 11.11
CA PRO A 60 -17.26 -4.43 11.84
C PRO A 60 -16.65 -4.70 13.23
N SER A 61 -16.69 -5.95 13.71
CA SER A 61 -16.13 -6.35 15.00
C SER A 61 -14.62 -6.63 14.92
N ALA A 62 -14.06 -6.70 13.71
CA ALA A 62 -12.64 -6.89 13.50
C ALA A 62 -11.84 -5.72 14.12
N ALA A 63 -11.15 -6.00 15.22
CA ALA A 63 -10.37 -5.04 15.99
C ALA A 63 -8.96 -5.59 16.26
N CYS A 64 -8.00 -4.70 16.52
CA CYS A 64 -6.64 -5.10 16.86
C CYS A 64 -6.51 -5.47 18.36
N GLY A 65 -7.03 -6.64 18.75
CA GLY A 65 -6.99 -7.09 20.15
C GLY A 65 -5.58 -7.39 20.69
N LYS A 66 -4.60 -7.63 19.80
CA LYS A 66 -3.19 -7.87 20.18
C LYS A 66 -2.36 -6.60 20.18
N CYS A 67 -2.85 -5.50 19.59
CA CYS A 67 -2.15 -4.23 19.60
C CYS A 67 -1.99 -3.70 21.02
N THR A 68 -0.95 -2.91 21.24
CA THR A 68 -0.70 -2.20 22.49
C THR A 68 -1.00 -0.72 22.37
N GLU A 69 -1.02 -0.05 23.52
CA GLU A 69 -1.10 1.41 23.65
C GLU A 69 -2.26 2.01 22.85
N ALA A 70 -1.99 3.03 22.04
CA ALA A 70 -2.97 3.77 21.28
C ALA A 70 -3.68 2.92 20.21
N ASN A 71 -3.23 1.71 19.89
CA ASN A 71 -3.85 0.86 18.87
C ASN A 71 -4.64 -0.32 19.44
N LYS A 72 -4.59 -0.52 20.77
CA LYS A 72 -5.29 -1.61 21.44
C LYS A 72 -6.80 -1.49 21.26
N ASP A 73 -7.44 -2.61 20.90
CA ASP A 73 -8.90 -2.76 20.74
C ASP A 73 -9.54 -1.78 19.74
N LYS A 74 -8.74 -1.08 18.93
CA LYS A 74 -9.26 -0.22 17.87
C LYS A 74 -9.83 -1.08 16.74
N PRO A 75 -10.98 -0.67 16.15
CA PRO A 75 -11.48 -1.26 14.93
C PRO A 75 -10.39 -1.24 13.85
N LEU A 76 -10.26 -2.34 13.09
CA LEU A 76 -9.36 -2.38 11.96
C LEU A 76 -9.84 -1.42 10.87
N ALA A 77 -11.14 -1.37 10.61
CA ALA A 77 -11.72 -0.37 9.73
C ALA A 77 -11.40 1.05 10.26
N GLY A 78 -10.77 1.86 9.43
CA GLY A 78 -10.32 3.20 9.78
C GLY A 78 -8.90 3.30 10.31
N LEU A 79 -8.22 2.17 10.58
CA LEU A 79 -6.88 2.18 11.15
C LEU A 79 -5.82 2.47 10.08
N GLN A 80 -4.95 3.44 10.33
CA GLN A 80 -3.75 3.65 9.52
C GLN A 80 -2.72 2.58 9.87
N ILE A 81 -2.31 1.80 8.88
CA ILE A 81 -1.41 0.64 9.05
C ILE A 81 -0.02 0.87 8.47
N LEU A 82 0.16 1.82 7.54
CA LEU A 82 1.48 2.16 6.98
C LEU A 82 1.68 3.67 6.97
N TRP A 83 2.86 4.13 7.40
CA TRP A 83 3.25 5.55 7.41
C TRP A 83 4.78 5.72 7.44
N ASP A 84 5.26 6.98 7.38
CA ASP A 84 6.68 7.36 7.42
C ASP A 84 7.53 6.70 6.31
N THR A 85 6.92 6.29 5.19
CA THR A 85 7.65 5.65 4.10
C THR A 85 8.46 6.67 3.30
N LYS A 86 9.57 6.22 2.74
CA LYS A 86 10.39 6.98 1.79
C LYS A 86 10.30 6.34 0.42
N LYS A 87 10.14 7.18 -0.61
CA LYS A 87 10.12 6.74 -2.01
C LYS A 87 11.51 6.29 -2.44
N ASP A 88 11.58 5.16 -3.13
CA ASP A 88 12.80 4.57 -3.70
C ASP A 88 12.46 4.01 -5.09
N GLY A 89 12.65 4.83 -6.13
CA GLY A 89 12.15 4.55 -7.47
C GLY A 89 10.62 4.41 -7.48
N ASN A 90 10.13 3.24 -7.86
CA ASN A 90 8.71 2.88 -7.83
C ASN A 90 8.28 2.25 -6.50
N ASN A 91 9.21 2.02 -5.57
CA ASN A 91 8.99 1.32 -4.31
C ASN A 91 8.98 2.29 -3.12
N TRP A 92 8.65 1.77 -1.95
CA TRP A 92 8.56 2.53 -0.71
C TRP A 92 9.25 1.75 0.40
N LYS A 93 10.15 2.41 1.13
CA LYS A 93 11.00 1.77 2.15
C LYS A 93 10.97 2.57 3.44
N GLU A 94 11.55 1.97 4.49
CA GLU A 94 11.77 2.61 5.80
C GLU A 94 10.51 3.08 6.53
N GLY A 95 9.34 2.66 6.08
CA GLY A 95 8.09 2.98 6.75
C GLY A 95 7.94 2.24 8.07
N LYS A 96 6.90 2.63 8.80
CA LYS A 96 6.36 1.89 9.94
C LYS A 96 5.10 1.18 9.47
N LEU A 97 5.03 -0.12 9.75
CA LEU A 97 3.89 -0.97 9.44
C LEU A 97 3.32 -1.51 10.74
N LEU A 98 2.04 -1.25 11.02
CA LEU A 98 1.32 -1.93 12.08
C LEU A 98 0.97 -3.34 11.62
N ASP A 99 1.43 -4.36 12.34
CA ASP A 99 1.04 -5.77 12.20
C ASP A 99 -0.09 -6.06 13.22
N PRO A 100 -1.37 -6.09 12.80
CA PRO A 100 -2.47 -6.27 13.74
C PRO A 100 -2.52 -7.69 14.36
N GLU A 101 -1.95 -8.68 13.67
CA GLU A 101 -1.90 -10.07 14.16
C GLU A 101 -0.77 -10.31 15.14
N GLY A 102 0.34 -9.59 14.97
CA GLY A 102 1.47 -9.57 15.88
C GLY A 102 1.36 -8.52 16.99
N GLY A 103 0.44 -7.56 16.86
CA GLY A 103 0.20 -6.50 17.84
C GLY A 103 1.27 -5.41 17.90
N LYS A 104 2.13 -5.32 16.89
CA LYS A 104 3.39 -4.56 16.95
C LYS A 104 3.63 -3.72 15.71
N ILE A 105 4.39 -2.65 15.87
CA ILE A 105 4.86 -1.81 14.77
C ILE A 105 6.22 -2.34 14.32
N VAL A 106 6.37 -2.57 13.02
CA VAL A 106 7.56 -3.16 12.40
C VAL A 106 8.09 -2.27 11.28
N LYS A 107 9.30 -2.55 10.76
CA LYS A 107 9.79 -1.87 9.57
C LYS A 107 8.98 -2.32 8.35
N GLY A 108 8.34 -1.37 7.69
CA GLY A 108 7.50 -1.57 6.51
C GLY A 108 8.24 -1.23 5.21
N ALA A 109 7.99 -2.03 4.18
CA ALA A 109 8.36 -1.73 2.80
C ALA A 109 7.24 -2.17 1.85
N VAL A 110 7.08 -1.44 0.75
CA VAL A 110 6.12 -1.72 -0.31
C VAL A 110 6.87 -1.77 -1.64
N GLU A 111 6.76 -2.89 -2.33
CA GLU A 111 7.25 -3.04 -3.69
C GLU A 111 6.07 -3.09 -4.66
N VAL A 112 6.16 -2.34 -5.75
CA VAL A 112 5.14 -2.34 -6.79
C VAL A 112 5.46 -3.43 -7.79
N LEU A 113 4.51 -4.35 -7.99
CA LEU A 113 4.64 -5.50 -8.89
C LEU A 113 3.61 -5.44 -10.03
N ASP A 114 3.85 -6.24 -11.06
CA ASP A 114 2.92 -6.49 -12.18
C ASP A 114 2.35 -5.20 -12.80
N GLY A 115 3.21 -4.18 -12.95
CA GLY A 115 2.81 -2.88 -13.51
C GLY A 115 1.79 -2.11 -12.66
N GLY A 116 1.76 -2.33 -11.35
CA GLY A 116 0.81 -1.68 -10.43
C GLY A 116 -0.44 -2.48 -10.11
N LYS A 117 -0.52 -3.75 -10.55
CA LYS A 117 -1.66 -4.63 -10.24
C LYS A 117 -1.52 -5.31 -8.87
N LYS A 118 -0.31 -5.36 -8.32
CA LYS A 118 -0.03 -5.95 -7.01
C LYS A 118 0.95 -5.09 -6.22
N LEU A 119 0.83 -5.14 -4.91
CA LEU A 119 1.85 -4.67 -3.97
C LEU A 119 2.40 -5.83 -3.17
N ASN A 120 3.72 -5.88 -3.07
CA ASN A 120 4.41 -6.70 -2.10
C ASN A 120 4.61 -5.87 -0.84
N VAL A 121 3.87 -6.16 0.23
CA VAL A 121 3.97 -5.43 1.50
C VAL A 121 4.73 -6.28 2.51
N LYS A 122 5.93 -5.82 2.88
CA LYS A 122 6.85 -6.53 3.75
C LYS A 122 6.96 -5.86 5.11
N GLY A 123 6.77 -6.64 6.17
CA GLY A 123 7.05 -6.26 7.56
C GLY A 123 8.28 -6.99 8.09
N SER A 124 9.22 -6.28 8.71
CA SER A 124 10.47 -6.87 9.22
C SER A 124 10.78 -6.47 10.67
N ILE A 125 11.25 -7.44 11.45
CA ILE A 125 11.79 -7.26 12.80
C ILE A 125 13.15 -7.93 12.83
N ALA A 126 14.21 -7.14 12.99
CA ALA A 126 15.59 -7.61 12.86
C ALA A 126 15.77 -8.44 11.58
N PHE A 127 16.13 -9.72 11.69
CA PHE A 127 16.34 -10.65 10.58
C PHE A 127 15.09 -11.42 10.15
N LEU A 128 13.98 -11.34 10.91
CA LEU A 128 12.72 -12.00 10.58
C LEU A 128 11.84 -11.07 9.76
N SER A 129 11.30 -11.59 8.66
CA SER A 129 10.36 -10.82 7.84
C SER A 129 9.18 -11.66 7.38
N LYS A 130 8.04 -11.00 7.24
CA LYS A 130 6.83 -11.55 6.64
C LYS A 130 6.40 -10.64 5.50
N THR A 131 5.81 -11.24 4.49
CA THR A 131 5.40 -10.54 3.29
C THR A 131 3.96 -10.91 2.95
N GLN A 132 3.20 -9.93 2.52
CA GLN A 132 1.82 -10.04 2.08
C GLN A 132 1.72 -9.51 0.66
N VAL A 133 0.88 -10.13 -0.16
CA VAL A 133 0.58 -9.62 -1.50
C VAL A 133 -0.79 -8.97 -1.47
N TRP A 134 -0.84 -7.67 -1.74
CA TRP A 134 -2.09 -6.96 -1.91
C TRP A 134 -2.42 -6.87 -3.40
N VAL A 135 -3.65 -7.23 -3.76
CA VAL A 135 -4.13 -7.20 -5.14
C VAL A 135 -4.95 -5.93 -5.34
N ARG A 136 -4.76 -5.26 -6.47
CA ARG A 136 -5.51 -4.04 -6.79
C ARG A 136 -7.00 -4.37 -6.92
N VAL A 137 -7.84 -3.55 -6.28
CA VAL A 137 -9.28 -3.58 -6.50
C VAL A 137 -9.54 -2.76 -7.77
N PRO A 138 -10.16 -3.34 -8.81
CA PRO A 138 -10.51 -2.64 -10.05
C PRO A 138 -11.45 -1.45 -9.83
#